data_AF-A0A7S4HDD4-F1
#
_entry.id   AF-A0A7S4HDD4-F1
#
_cell.length_a   1.000
_cell.length_b   1.000
_cell.length_c   1.000
_cell.angle_alpha   90.00
_cell.angle_beta   90.00
_cell.angle_gamma   90.00
#
_symmetry.space_group_name_H-M   'P 1'
#
loop_
_entity.id
_entity.type
_entity.pdbx_description
1 polymer ?
#
loop_
_entity_poly.entity_id
_entity_poly.type
_entity_poly.pdbx_seq_one_letter_code
_entity_poly.pdbx_strand_id
1 'polypeptide(L)'
;QLWIASEAMRKQGCGFVKKAIQSCIEALQADVVAQANAAKEEGPKPAGQAASAPRMYSTPAVSVPLPQPIKVEAKPEPSKLGLPEVTPKMNKVSVKEVSAKDDDSDDDDDANEKPPAPVAAAIAKLKEKPEGVKALRLSNLGVCDVHLQFIIDALHSSQVHLESLDLSFNKLTDAGVHVLCKAFAQGMALELSKLHLGGNKTSPAGMALSQGLKQMRGELSVVWKPQLPDAKSLCTVGTVYVNSPANKAGLLTGDSVLAFGPVQYDRFKSVSDSIVPVVKGNVNKPIDVVVCRMDGTAQVQHLQLTLTPTEWRGAGLLGCILK
;
A
#
# COMPACT_ATOMS: atom_id res chain seq x y z
N GLN A 1 -24.63 23.64 -9.91
CA GLN A 1 -23.25 24.07 -10.23
C GLN A 1 -22.47 23.08 -11.10
N LEU A 2 -22.67 21.76 -10.98
CA LEU A 2 -22.02 20.74 -11.83
C LEU A 2 -22.43 20.77 -13.32
N TRP A 3 -23.64 21.23 -13.65
CA TRP A 3 -24.10 21.31 -15.04
C TRP A 3 -23.43 22.45 -15.84
N ILE A 4 -23.19 23.60 -15.20
CA ILE A 4 -22.50 24.76 -15.80
C ILE A 4 -21.04 24.40 -16.16
N ALA A 5 -20.39 23.56 -15.34
CA ALA A 5 -19.04 23.08 -15.60
C ALA A 5 -18.96 22.17 -16.84
N SER A 6 -20.00 21.37 -17.11
CA SER A 6 -20.08 20.49 -18.27
C SER A 6 -20.22 21.27 -19.58
N GLU A 7 -20.97 22.38 -19.57
CA GLU A 7 -21.15 23.25 -20.75
C GLU A 7 -19.86 24.03 -21.06
N ALA A 8 -19.15 24.50 -20.03
CA ALA A 8 -17.87 25.18 -20.16
C ALA A 8 -16.75 24.24 -20.65
N MET A 9 -16.75 22.98 -20.19
CA MET A 9 -15.84 21.93 -20.67
C MET A 9 -15.96 21.70 -22.18
N ARG A 10 -17.16 21.86 -22.75
CA ARG A 10 -17.41 21.65 -24.19
C ARG A 10 -17.02 22.85 -25.06
N LYS A 11 -17.01 24.08 -24.51
CA LYS A 11 -16.75 25.32 -25.27
C LYS A 11 -15.33 25.89 -25.15
N GLN A 12 -14.60 25.64 -24.05
CA GLN A 12 -13.34 26.36 -23.76
C GLN A 12 -12.09 25.48 -23.64
N GLY A 13 -12.22 24.16 -23.78
CA GLY A 13 -11.10 23.22 -23.74
C GLY A 13 -10.54 22.94 -22.33
N CYS A 14 -9.90 21.77 -22.18
CA CYS A 14 -9.44 21.23 -20.88
C CYS A 14 -8.51 22.16 -20.08
N GLY A 15 -7.81 23.09 -20.71
CA GLY A 15 -6.89 24.01 -20.04
C GLY A 15 -7.57 25.02 -19.12
N PHE A 16 -8.74 25.53 -19.51
CA PHE A 16 -9.50 26.49 -18.69
C PHE A 16 -10.09 25.83 -17.45
N VAL A 17 -10.60 24.61 -17.63
CA VAL A 17 -11.21 23.81 -16.55
C VAL A 17 -10.15 23.39 -15.53
N LYS A 18 -8.94 23.03 -16.00
CA LYS A 18 -7.81 22.72 -15.11
C LYS A 18 -7.40 23.94 -14.26
N LYS A 19 -7.38 25.15 -14.82
CA LYS A 19 -7.10 26.39 -14.07
C LYS A 19 -8.21 26.75 -13.07
N ALA A 20 -9.47 26.57 -13.45
CA ALA A 20 -10.61 26.83 -12.57
C ALA A 20 -10.67 25.87 -11.38
N ILE A 21 -10.38 24.58 -11.62
CA ILE A 21 -10.28 23.57 -10.55
C ILE A 21 -9.10 23.88 -9.63
N GLN A 22 -7.94 24.22 -10.19
CA GLN A 22 -6.76 24.59 -9.41
C GLN A 22 -7.02 25.81 -8.50
N SER A 23 -7.69 26.84 -9.03
CA SER A 23 -8.06 28.03 -8.26
C SER A 23 -9.09 27.72 -7.15
N CYS A 24 -10.04 26.81 -7.38
CA CYS A 24 -10.97 26.35 -6.33
C CYS A 24 -10.25 25.55 -5.23
N ILE A 25 -9.26 24.72 -5.58
CA ILE A 25 -8.48 23.96 -4.60
C ILE A 25 -7.66 24.91 -3.72
N GLU A 26 -7.04 25.94 -4.32
CA GLU A 26 -6.27 26.95 -3.59
C GLU A 26 -7.14 27.78 -2.65
N ALA A 27 -8.37 28.12 -3.06
CA ALA A 27 -9.34 28.81 -2.20
C ALA A 27 -9.79 27.95 -1.01
N LEU A 28 -10.07 26.66 -1.25
CA LEU A 28 -10.44 25.71 -0.19
C LEU A 28 -9.28 25.46 0.79
N GLN A 29 -8.04 25.41 0.31
CA GLN A 29 -6.87 25.29 1.16
C GLN A 29 -6.68 26.53 2.05
N ALA A 30 -6.94 27.73 1.52
CA ALA A 30 -6.89 28.97 2.30
C ALA A 30 -7.96 29.00 3.42
N ASP A 31 -9.17 28.54 3.13
CA ASP A 31 -10.26 28.48 4.12
C ASP A 31 -9.98 27.48 5.25
N VAL A 32 -9.41 26.31 4.92
CA VAL A 32 -9.01 25.30 5.92
C VAL A 32 -7.92 25.84 6.84
N VAL A 33 -6.94 26.57 6.29
CA VAL A 33 -5.87 27.19 7.08
C VAL A 33 -6.42 28.32 7.95
N ALA A 34 -7.37 29.12 7.45
CA ALA A 34 -8.03 30.16 8.22
C ALA A 34 -8.85 29.59 9.40
N GLN A 35 -9.59 28.50 9.18
CA GLN A 35 -10.32 27.80 10.24
C GLN A 35 -9.40 27.16 11.28
N ALA A 36 -8.27 26.59 10.86
CA ALA A 36 -7.27 26.01 11.75
C ALA A 36 -6.58 27.07 12.64
N ASN A 37 -6.43 28.30 12.15
CA ASN A 37 -5.85 29.40 12.92
C ASN A 37 -6.87 30.04 13.87
N ALA A 38 -8.15 30.15 13.48
CA ALA A 38 -9.22 30.62 14.38
C ALA A 38 -9.42 29.69 15.60
N ALA A 39 -9.21 28.38 15.44
CA ALA A 39 -9.29 27.41 16.52
C ALA A 39 -8.15 27.50 17.55
N LYS A 40 -7.09 28.29 17.30
CA LYS A 40 -5.95 28.48 18.21
C LYS A 40 -6.06 29.69 19.14
N GLU A 41 -7.03 30.58 18.94
CA GLU A 41 -7.19 31.79 19.77
C GLU A 41 -8.16 31.64 20.96
N GLU A 42 -8.88 30.52 21.10
CA GLU A 42 -9.65 30.24 22.33
C GLU A 42 -8.76 29.58 23.40
N GLY A 43 -8.11 30.42 24.22
CA GLY A 43 -7.33 30.01 25.39
C GLY A 43 -8.17 29.54 26.60
N PRO A 44 -7.58 28.79 27.55
CA PRO A 44 -8.31 28.11 28.62
C PRO A 44 -8.68 29.04 29.79
N LYS A 45 -9.91 28.91 30.30
CA LYS A 45 -10.42 29.55 31.53
C LYS A 45 -9.82 28.91 32.80
N PRO A 46 -9.50 29.67 33.86
CA PRO A 46 -8.88 29.13 35.07
C PRO A 46 -9.89 28.55 36.07
N ALA A 47 -9.49 27.46 36.76
CA ALA A 47 -10.23 26.82 37.84
C ALA A 47 -9.78 27.35 39.22
N GLY A 48 -10.75 27.73 40.06
CA GLY A 48 -10.56 28.10 41.47
C GLY A 48 -10.89 26.95 42.43
N GLN A 49 -10.17 26.91 43.55
CA GLN A 49 -10.16 25.89 44.61
C GLN A 49 -11.37 25.97 45.56
N ALA A 50 -11.82 24.83 46.10
CA ALA A 50 -11.62 24.41 47.51
C ALA A 50 -12.77 23.57 48.14
N ALA A 51 -12.35 22.52 48.85
CA ALA A 51 -12.84 22.00 50.14
C ALA A 51 -13.80 20.78 50.24
N SER A 52 -13.29 19.79 51.01
CA SER A 52 -13.95 18.94 52.02
C SER A 52 -14.66 17.63 51.62
N ALA A 53 -14.19 16.52 52.22
CA ALA A 53 -14.73 15.15 52.20
C ALA A 53 -15.60 14.87 53.47
N PRO A 54 -16.06 13.63 53.82
CA PRO A 54 -16.16 12.35 53.08
C PRO A 54 -17.50 11.54 53.27
N ARG A 55 -17.64 10.48 52.44
CA ARG A 55 -18.28 9.15 52.70
C ARG A 55 -19.81 8.98 52.92
N MET A 56 -20.48 8.24 52.01
CA MET A 56 -21.07 6.88 52.20
C MET A 56 -22.34 6.58 51.35
N TYR A 57 -22.34 5.37 50.75
CA TYR A 57 -23.45 4.49 50.27
C TYR A 57 -24.37 4.83 49.07
N SER A 58 -24.41 3.82 48.18
CA SER A 58 -25.58 3.18 47.52
C SER A 58 -26.24 3.78 46.27
N THR A 59 -26.28 2.93 45.22
CA THR A 59 -27.21 2.87 44.07
C THR A 59 -28.70 2.79 44.52
N PRO A 60 -29.74 3.12 43.70
CA PRO A 60 -30.02 2.50 42.40
C PRO A 60 -30.69 3.38 41.30
N ALA A 61 -30.92 2.69 40.17
CA ALA A 61 -31.42 3.11 38.85
C ALA A 61 -32.68 3.99 38.80
N VAL A 62 -32.88 4.70 37.68
CA VAL A 62 -34.15 4.80 36.92
C VAL A 62 -34.01 5.66 35.64
N SER A 63 -34.46 5.06 34.54
CA SER A 63 -35.15 5.55 33.33
C SER A 63 -34.66 6.69 32.42
N VAL A 64 -34.56 6.30 31.14
CA VAL A 64 -34.46 7.08 29.90
C VAL A 64 -35.77 7.84 29.60
N PRO A 65 -35.69 9.02 28.96
CA PRO A 65 -36.59 9.34 27.85
C PRO A 65 -35.90 10.01 26.64
N LEU A 66 -36.26 9.55 25.43
CA LEU A 66 -36.21 10.25 24.13
C LEU A 66 -37.67 10.63 23.76
N PRO A 67 -37.96 11.34 22.64
CA PRO A 67 -37.26 12.42 21.91
C PRO A 67 -38.23 13.60 21.63
N GLN A 68 -37.79 14.75 21.07
CA GLN A 68 -38.57 15.54 20.09
C GLN A 68 -37.68 16.46 19.20
N PRO A 69 -38.12 16.79 17.95
CA PRO A 69 -37.28 17.27 16.84
C PRO A 69 -37.33 18.80 16.65
N ILE A 70 -36.27 19.41 16.10
CA ILE A 70 -36.24 20.84 15.74
C ILE A 70 -35.78 21.05 14.29
N LYS A 71 -36.37 22.10 13.72
CA LYS A 71 -36.74 22.41 12.34
C LYS A 71 -35.64 23.13 11.56
N VAL A 72 -35.66 22.94 10.23
CA VAL A 72 -34.84 23.61 9.22
C VAL A 72 -35.41 25.00 8.88
N GLU A 73 -34.56 26.02 8.84
CA GLU A 73 -34.68 27.30 8.13
C GLU A 73 -33.37 28.08 8.39
N ALA A 74 -32.86 29.05 7.62
CA ALA A 74 -32.86 29.44 6.22
C ALA A 74 -31.83 30.60 6.13
N LYS A 75 -31.19 30.79 4.97
CA LYS A 75 -30.20 31.83 4.65
C LYS A 75 -30.69 33.26 5.01
N PRO A 76 -29.79 34.22 5.31
CA PRO A 76 -29.56 35.28 4.32
C PRO A 76 -28.10 35.82 4.24
N GLU A 77 -27.79 36.35 3.07
CA GLU A 77 -26.72 37.30 2.71
C GLU A 77 -27.43 38.52 2.07
N PRO A 78 -26.77 39.62 1.64
CA PRO A 78 -25.48 40.20 2.04
C PRO A 78 -25.56 41.75 2.18
N SER A 79 -24.58 42.40 2.82
CA SER A 79 -24.23 43.79 2.48
C SER A 79 -22.90 44.30 3.06
N LYS A 80 -21.97 44.56 2.13
CA LYS A 80 -21.23 45.81 1.86
C LYS A 80 -20.12 46.35 2.79
N LEU A 81 -19.03 46.66 2.07
CA LEU A 81 -18.09 47.79 2.15
C LEU A 81 -16.84 47.70 3.06
N GLY A 82 -15.68 47.87 2.43
CA GLY A 82 -14.48 48.45 3.03
C GLY A 82 -13.15 47.91 2.50
N LEU A 83 -12.61 48.50 1.43
CA LEU A 83 -11.16 48.52 1.20
C LEU A 83 -10.50 49.50 2.20
N PRO A 84 -9.24 49.26 2.61
CA PRO A 84 -8.18 50.06 2.00
C PRO A 84 -6.90 49.29 1.65
N GLU A 85 -6.25 49.87 0.66
CA GLU A 85 -4.96 49.61 0.03
C GLU A 85 -3.79 49.96 0.97
N VAL A 86 -2.80 49.06 1.10
CA VAL A 86 -1.44 49.42 1.56
C VAL A 86 -0.39 48.55 0.86
N THR A 87 0.68 49.22 0.44
CA THR A 87 1.75 48.85 -0.48
C THR A 87 2.74 47.78 0.03
N PRO A 88 3.54 47.14 -0.86
CA PRO A 88 4.42 46.03 -0.48
C PRO A 88 5.80 46.55 -0.03
N LYS A 89 6.31 46.01 1.09
CA LYS A 89 7.73 46.08 1.44
C LYS A 89 8.31 44.67 1.41
N MET A 90 9.16 44.44 0.40
CA MET A 90 10.10 43.32 0.37
C MET A 90 11.07 43.45 1.54
N ASN A 91 11.23 42.38 2.32
CA ASN A 91 12.44 42.15 3.09
C ASN A 91 12.85 40.69 2.98
N LYS A 92 14.05 40.49 2.41
CA LYS A 92 14.83 39.25 2.49
C LYS A 92 15.11 38.94 3.96
N VAL A 93 14.83 37.71 4.40
CA VAL A 93 15.54 37.12 5.53
C VAL A 93 15.96 35.70 5.16
N SER A 94 17.26 35.49 5.32
CA SER A 94 18.03 34.30 5.00
C SER A 94 17.58 33.06 5.77
N VAL A 95 17.59 31.94 5.06
CA VAL A 95 17.52 30.59 5.61
C VAL A 95 18.73 30.38 6.52
N LYS A 96 18.49 30.02 7.79
CA LYS A 96 19.48 29.37 8.64
C LYS A 96 19.04 27.94 8.83
N GLU A 97 19.89 27.04 8.37
CA GLU A 97 19.93 25.64 8.74
C GLU A 97 19.83 25.50 10.27
N VAL A 98 18.94 24.60 10.71
CA VAL A 98 19.07 23.96 12.01
C VAL A 98 18.97 22.47 11.76
N SER A 99 20.14 21.86 11.81
CA SER A 99 20.34 20.43 11.91
C SER A 99 19.85 19.93 13.27
N ALA A 100 19.01 18.90 13.26
CA ALA A 100 18.85 17.98 14.37
C ALA A 100 18.86 16.58 13.75
N LYS A 101 19.91 15.83 14.10
CA LYS A 101 20.05 14.41 13.86
C LYS A 101 19.19 13.64 14.85
N ASP A 102 19.01 12.37 14.52
CA ASP A 102 18.55 11.24 15.34
C ASP A 102 17.10 10.81 15.03
N ASP A 103 16.98 10.08 13.91
CA ASP A 103 16.05 8.96 13.80
C ASP A 103 16.75 7.88 12.95
N ASP A 104 17.13 6.77 13.59
CA ASP A 104 17.63 5.55 12.96
C ASP A 104 16.50 4.87 12.18
N SER A 105 16.19 5.41 11.00
CA SER A 105 15.56 4.63 9.93
C SER A 105 16.67 4.13 9.01
N ASP A 106 17.20 2.94 9.31
CA ASP A 106 17.88 2.09 8.32
C ASP A 106 16.84 1.62 7.27
N ASP A 107 16.23 2.58 6.57
CA ASP A 107 15.41 2.34 5.39
C ASP A 107 16.37 2.08 4.23
N ASP A 108 16.60 0.79 4.01
CA ASP A 108 17.19 0.14 2.85
C ASP A 108 17.39 1.04 1.62
N ASP A 109 18.61 1.56 1.50
CA ASP A 109 19.17 2.29 0.36
C ASP A 109 19.42 1.35 -0.86
N ASP A 110 18.45 0.49 -1.21
CA ASP A 110 18.47 -0.34 -2.44
C ASP A 110 17.62 0.28 -3.55
N ALA A 111 17.63 1.62 -3.61
CA ALA A 111 17.02 2.43 -4.67
C ALA A 111 17.88 2.45 -5.95
N ASN A 112 18.42 1.31 -6.39
CA ASN A 112 19.24 1.22 -7.60
C ASN A 112 18.65 0.30 -8.69
N GLU A 113 17.61 0.85 -9.33
CA GLU A 113 17.37 0.97 -10.78
C GLU A 113 17.21 -0.26 -11.71
N LYS A 114 17.58 -1.49 -11.33
CA LYS A 114 17.38 -2.66 -12.22
C LYS A 114 16.35 -3.64 -11.67
N PRO A 115 15.34 -4.06 -12.49
CA PRO A 115 14.39 -5.07 -12.05
C PRO A 115 15.11 -6.37 -11.64
N PRO A 116 14.60 -7.09 -10.62
CA PRO A 116 15.16 -8.37 -10.22
C PRO A 116 15.36 -9.29 -11.43
N ALA A 117 16.45 -10.06 -11.48
CA ALA A 117 16.77 -10.89 -12.65
C ALA A 117 15.58 -11.76 -13.16
N PRO A 118 14.74 -12.35 -12.30
CA PRO A 118 13.54 -13.07 -12.74
C PRO A 118 12.50 -12.17 -13.42
N VAL A 119 12.33 -10.93 -12.93
CA VAL A 119 11.42 -9.93 -13.50
C VAL A 119 11.96 -9.44 -14.84
N ALA A 120 13.26 -9.18 -14.93
CA ALA A 120 13.92 -8.81 -16.19
C ALA A 120 13.77 -9.91 -17.26
N ALA A 121 13.95 -11.18 -16.87
CA ALA A 121 13.75 -12.32 -17.76
C ALA A 121 12.29 -12.44 -18.21
N ALA A 122 11.33 -12.22 -17.31
CA ALA A 122 9.91 -12.22 -17.65
C ALA A 122 9.55 -11.09 -18.63
N ILE A 123 10.10 -9.88 -18.42
CA ILE A 123 9.94 -8.73 -19.33
C ILE A 123 10.56 -9.03 -20.70
N ALA A 124 11.76 -9.59 -20.75
CA ALA A 124 12.41 -9.97 -22.01
C ALA A 124 11.56 -11.00 -22.77
N LYS A 125 11.06 -12.03 -22.08
CA LYS A 125 10.18 -13.04 -22.66
C LYS A 125 8.87 -12.45 -23.19
N LEU A 126 8.31 -11.46 -22.51
CA LEU A 126 7.11 -10.75 -22.96
C LEU A 126 7.35 -9.98 -24.26
N LYS A 127 8.53 -9.34 -24.39
CA LYS A 127 8.94 -8.61 -25.59
C LYS A 127 9.27 -9.53 -26.76
N GLU A 128 9.89 -10.68 -26.50
CA GLU A 128 10.26 -11.64 -27.56
C GLU A 128 9.06 -12.41 -28.11
N LYS A 129 8.07 -12.75 -27.28
CA LYS A 129 6.92 -13.55 -27.68
C LYS A 129 5.60 -13.04 -27.10
N PRO A 130 5.09 -11.89 -27.58
CA PRO A 130 3.86 -11.29 -27.07
C PRO A 130 2.62 -12.16 -27.26
N GLU A 131 2.45 -12.75 -28.44
CA GLU A 131 1.21 -13.43 -28.85
C GLU A 131 0.90 -14.72 -28.05
N GLY A 132 1.89 -15.25 -27.31
CA GLY A 132 1.74 -16.51 -26.55
C GLY A 132 1.48 -16.35 -25.06
N VAL A 133 1.54 -15.14 -24.51
CA VAL A 133 1.50 -14.92 -23.04
C VAL A 133 0.12 -14.43 -22.61
N LYS A 134 -0.76 -15.37 -22.25
CA LYS A 134 -2.09 -15.08 -21.66
C LYS A 134 -2.03 -14.79 -20.16
N ALA A 135 -1.04 -15.32 -19.46
CA ALA A 135 -0.88 -15.13 -18.03
C ALA A 135 0.58 -14.82 -17.67
N LEU A 136 0.79 -13.74 -16.93
CA LEU A 136 2.09 -13.28 -16.47
C LEU A 136 2.13 -13.37 -14.94
N ARG A 137 2.97 -14.25 -14.42
CA ARG A 137 3.15 -14.48 -12.98
C ARG A 137 4.45 -13.87 -12.51
N LEU A 138 4.33 -12.86 -11.65
CA LEU A 138 5.43 -12.10 -11.05
C LEU A 138 5.32 -12.07 -9.52
N SER A 139 4.59 -13.03 -8.93
CA SER A 139 4.34 -13.07 -7.48
C SER A 139 5.59 -13.46 -6.69
N ASN A 140 5.79 -12.86 -5.51
CA ASN A 140 6.95 -13.10 -4.64
C ASN A 140 8.31 -13.00 -5.35
N LEU A 141 8.48 -12.00 -6.23
CA LEU A 141 9.75 -11.72 -6.91
C LEU A 141 10.44 -10.45 -6.39
N GLY A 142 9.92 -9.86 -5.31
CA GLY A 142 10.45 -8.62 -4.76
C GLY A 142 10.19 -7.40 -5.64
N VAL A 143 9.12 -7.42 -6.44
CA VAL A 143 8.70 -6.24 -7.23
C VAL A 143 8.31 -5.13 -6.26
N CYS A 144 8.81 -3.92 -6.48
CA CYS A 144 8.44 -2.72 -5.74
C CYS A 144 8.03 -1.64 -6.75
N ASP A 145 7.60 -0.48 -6.24
CA ASP A 145 6.96 0.55 -7.06
C ASP A 145 7.83 1.05 -8.23
N VAL A 146 9.16 1.16 -8.02
CA VAL A 146 10.10 1.58 -9.07
C VAL A 146 10.19 0.58 -10.23
N HIS A 147 9.92 -0.70 -9.97
CA HIS A 147 9.97 -1.76 -10.98
C HIS A 147 8.73 -1.78 -11.88
N LEU A 148 7.63 -1.16 -11.45
CA LEU A 148 6.37 -1.17 -12.19
C LEU A 148 6.47 -0.45 -13.54
N GLN A 149 7.30 0.60 -13.64
CA GLN A 149 7.47 1.32 -14.90
C GLN A 149 7.98 0.39 -16.00
N PHE A 150 8.96 -0.47 -15.71
CA PHE A 150 9.49 -1.43 -16.68
C PHE A 150 8.44 -2.46 -17.12
N ILE A 151 7.56 -2.87 -16.21
CA ILE A 151 6.47 -3.82 -16.50
C ILE A 151 5.42 -3.13 -17.38
N ILE A 152 5.02 -1.90 -17.02
CA ILE A 152 4.07 -1.08 -17.78
C ILE A 152 4.58 -0.84 -19.20
N ASP A 153 5.85 -0.44 -19.35
CA ASP A 153 6.46 -0.20 -20.66
C ASP A 153 6.47 -1.48 -21.51
N ALA A 154 6.78 -2.63 -20.91
CA ALA A 154 6.75 -3.91 -21.59
C ALA A 154 5.33 -4.32 -22.02
N LEU A 155 4.31 -3.99 -21.23
CA LEU A 155 2.91 -4.21 -21.59
C LEU A 155 2.47 -3.27 -22.73
N HIS A 156 2.97 -2.02 -22.75
CA HIS A 156 2.65 -1.04 -23.79
C HIS A 156 3.26 -1.45 -25.13
N SER A 157 4.54 -1.82 -25.13
CA SER A 157 5.28 -2.10 -26.36
C SER A 157 4.82 -3.35 -27.10
N SER A 158 4.24 -4.30 -26.38
CA SER A 158 4.11 -5.67 -26.88
C SER A 158 2.69 -6.04 -27.36
N GLN A 159 1.74 -5.09 -27.41
CA GLN A 159 0.33 -5.32 -27.80
C GLN A 159 -0.24 -6.66 -27.28
N VAL A 160 0.08 -6.97 -26.03
CA VAL A 160 -0.12 -8.30 -25.45
C VAL A 160 -1.58 -8.51 -25.08
N HIS A 161 -2.16 -9.63 -25.54
CA HIS A 161 -3.46 -10.13 -25.09
C HIS A 161 -3.33 -10.84 -23.73
N LEU A 162 -2.85 -10.10 -22.73
CA LEU A 162 -2.66 -10.62 -21.39
C LEU A 162 -4.00 -10.68 -20.65
N GLU A 163 -4.47 -11.87 -20.33
CA GLU A 163 -5.73 -12.11 -19.62
C GLU A 163 -5.56 -12.05 -18.09
N SER A 164 -4.38 -12.43 -17.57
CA SER A 164 -4.10 -12.50 -16.14
C SER A 164 -2.72 -11.97 -15.77
N LEU A 165 -2.65 -11.09 -14.77
CA LEU A 165 -1.41 -10.55 -14.19
C LEU A 165 -1.40 -10.83 -12.69
N ASP A 166 -0.38 -11.56 -12.23
CA ASP A 166 -0.18 -11.85 -10.82
C ASP A 166 1.04 -11.11 -10.27
N LEU A 167 0.78 -10.13 -9.41
CA LEU A 167 1.77 -9.33 -8.67
C LEU A 167 1.62 -9.56 -7.16
N SER A 168 0.97 -10.65 -6.73
CA SER A 168 0.77 -10.95 -5.31
C SER A 168 2.09 -11.17 -4.55
N PHE A 169 2.08 -10.97 -3.23
CA PHE A 169 3.23 -11.20 -2.35
C PHE A 169 4.50 -10.43 -2.77
N ASN A 170 4.34 -9.20 -3.24
CA ASN A 170 5.45 -8.32 -3.59
C ASN A 170 5.52 -7.14 -2.59
N LYS A 171 6.35 -6.14 -2.89
CA LYS A 171 6.60 -4.96 -2.05
C LYS A 171 5.91 -3.72 -2.60
N LEU A 172 4.74 -3.87 -3.24
CA LEU A 172 3.99 -2.74 -3.81
C LEU A 172 3.31 -1.93 -2.69
N THR A 173 3.38 -0.60 -2.81
CA THR A 173 2.67 0.33 -1.92
C THR A 173 1.46 0.95 -2.62
N ASP A 174 0.75 1.83 -1.92
CA ASP A 174 -0.36 2.62 -2.47
C ASP A 174 0.08 3.42 -3.70
N ALA A 175 1.33 3.91 -3.73
CA ALA A 175 1.88 4.66 -4.85
C ALA A 175 2.03 3.77 -6.10
N GLY A 176 2.59 2.57 -5.96
CA GLY A 176 2.68 1.62 -7.07
C GLY A 176 1.32 1.20 -7.62
N VAL A 177 0.34 0.99 -6.75
CA VAL A 177 -1.04 0.67 -7.16
C VAL A 177 -1.68 1.83 -7.91
N HIS A 178 -1.42 3.07 -7.48
CA HIS A 178 -1.87 4.26 -8.20
C HIS A 178 -1.28 4.33 -9.61
N VAL A 179 0.03 4.08 -9.76
CA VAL A 179 0.72 4.06 -11.07
C VAL A 179 0.13 2.98 -11.99
N LEU A 180 -0.10 1.76 -11.47
CA LEU A 180 -0.76 0.68 -12.21
C LEU A 180 -2.18 1.07 -12.65
N CYS A 181 -2.99 1.61 -11.75
CA CYS A 181 -4.36 2.01 -12.05
C CYS A 181 -4.40 3.10 -13.12
N LYS A 182 -3.50 4.09 -13.05
CA LYS A 182 -3.38 5.14 -14.05
C LYS A 182 -3.03 4.59 -15.43
N ALA A 183 -2.06 3.67 -15.50
CA ALA A 183 -1.68 3.04 -16.76
C ALA A 183 -2.85 2.27 -17.38
N PHE A 184 -3.56 1.44 -16.60
CA PHE A 184 -4.71 0.67 -17.10
C PHE A 184 -5.90 1.55 -17.48
N ALA A 185 -6.11 2.68 -16.81
CA ALA A 185 -7.12 3.68 -17.19
C ALA A 185 -6.80 4.39 -18.52
N GLN A 186 -5.52 4.49 -18.89
CA GLN A 186 -5.08 5.07 -20.17
C GLN A 186 -5.22 4.12 -21.37
N GLY A 187 -5.86 2.96 -21.19
CA GLY A 187 -6.11 2.00 -22.27
C GLY A 187 -5.05 0.90 -22.39
N MET A 188 -4.25 0.71 -21.35
CA MET A 188 -3.24 -0.35 -21.30
C MET A 188 -3.85 -1.71 -20.95
N ALA A 189 -3.29 -2.77 -21.54
CA ALA A 189 -3.66 -4.18 -21.28
C ALA A 189 -5.18 -4.39 -21.26
N LEU A 190 -5.90 -3.98 -22.32
CA LEU A 190 -7.37 -3.97 -22.38
C LEU A 190 -8.01 -5.35 -22.16
N GLU A 191 -7.31 -6.41 -22.55
CA GLU A 191 -7.74 -7.81 -22.39
C GLU A 191 -7.56 -8.36 -20.97
N LEU A 192 -6.94 -7.60 -20.07
CA LEU A 192 -6.71 -8.04 -18.70
C LEU A 192 -8.05 -8.20 -17.99
N SER A 193 -8.32 -9.44 -17.58
CA SER A 193 -9.53 -9.84 -16.86
C SER A 193 -9.24 -10.10 -15.38
N LYS A 194 -7.99 -10.45 -15.02
CA LYS A 194 -7.61 -10.79 -13.65
C LYS A 194 -6.31 -10.08 -13.25
N LEU A 195 -6.36 -9.35 -12.14
CA LEU A 195 -5.22 -8.70 -11.52
C LEU A 195 -5.11 -9.14 -10.06
N HIS A 196 -4.05 -9.85 -9.70
CA HIS A 196 -3.80 -10.30 -8.33
C HIS A 196 -2.79 -9.37 -7.66
N LEU A 197 -3.21 -8.72 -6.57
CA LEU A 197 -2.38 -7.79 -5.78
C LEU A 197 -2.33 -8.16 -4.29
N GLY A 198 -2.95 -9.27 -3.89
CA GLY A 198 -2.96 -9.69 -2.49
C GLY A 198 -1.56 -9.94 -1.91
N GLY A 199 -1.39 -9.68 -0.61
CA GLY A 199 -0.11 -9.89 0.08
C GLY A 199 0.95 -8.82 -0.19
N ASN A 200 0.59 -7.67 -0.79
CA ASN A 200 1.48 -6.51 -0.92
C ASN A 200 1.41 -5.59 0.31
N LYS A 201 2.32 -4.62 0.40
CA LYS A 201 2.37 -3.59 1.46
C LYS A 201 1.39 -2.44 1.19
N THR A 202 0.14 -2.77 0.88
CA THR A 202 -0.91 -1.84 0.44
C THR A 202 -1.91 -1.56 1.56
N SER A 203 -2.34 -0.31 1.71
CA SER A 203 -3.35 0.10 2.68
C SER A 203 -4.77 -0.11 2.14
N PRO A 204 -5.82 -0.05 3.00
CA PRO A 204 -7.20 0.00 2.55
C PRO A 204 -7.50 1.13 1.55
N ALA A 205 -6.81 2.27 1.66
CA ALA A 205 -6.94 3.36 0.70
C ALA A 205 -6.36 2.97 -0.67
N GLY A 206 -5.17 2.35 -0.69
CA GLY A 206 -4.59 1.81 -1.92
C GLY A 206 -5.47 0.75 -2.58
N MET A 207 -6.09 -0.13 -1.80
CA MET A 207 -7.07 -1.09 -2.32
C MET A 207 -8.28 -0.40 -2.94
N ALA A 208 -8.78 0.68 -2.34
CA ALA A 208 -9.91 1.45 -2.87
C ALA A 208 -9.59 2.12 -4.21
N LEU A 209 -8.34 2.54 -4.46
CA LEU A 209 -7.92 3.08 -5.76
C LEU A 209 -8.18 2.11 -6.91
N SER A 210 -7.97 0.82 -6.68
CA SER A 210 -8.23 -0.22 -7.69
C SER A 210 -9.72 -0.45 -7.97
N GLN A 211 -10.61 -0.05 -7.05
CA GLN A 211 -12.07 -0.16 -7.27
C GLN A 211 -12.54 0.82 -8.35
N GLY A 212 -11.94 2.02 -8.41
CA GLY A 212 -12.20 2.96 -9.50
C GLY A 212 -11.83 2.38 -10.86
N LEU A 213 -10.77 1.58 -10.93
CA LEU A 213 -10.39 0.87 -12.15
C LEU A 213 -11.45 -0.17 -12.55
N LYS A 214 -11.97 -0.95 -11.60
CA LYS A 214 -13.07 -1.90 -11.85
C LYS A 214 -14.33 -1.21 -12.38
N GLN A 215 -14.63 0.01 -11.95
CA GLN A 215 -15.77 0.78 -12.44
C GLN A 215 -15.58 1.24 -13.90
N MET A 216 -14.35 1.58 -14.30
CA MET A 216 -14.01 1.95 -15.68
C MET A 216 -13.83 0.73 -16.59
N ARG A 217 -13.38 -0.39 -16.03
CA ARG A 217 -13.08 -1.66 -16.70
C ARG A 217 -13.91 -2.76 -16.04
N GLY A 218 -15.20 -2.81 -16.35
CA GLY A 218 -16.17 -3.71 -15.69
C GLY A 218 -15.79 -5.19 -15.69
N GLU A 219 -15.08 -5.64 -16.73
CA GLU A 219 -14.58 -7.02 -16.88
C GLU A 219 -13.32 -7.32 -16.05
N LEU A 220 -12.64 -6.31 -15.51
CA LEU A 220 -11.41 -6.50 -14.74
C LEU A 220 -11.72 -6.87 -13.28
N SER A 221 -11.35 -8.08 -12.90
CA SER A 221 -11.36 -8.55 -11.52
C SER A 221 -10.04 -8.25 -10.83
N VAL A 222 -10.06 -7.35 -9.84
CA VAL A 222 -8.91 -7.09 -8.96
C VAL A 222 -9.07 -7.92 -7.68
N VAL A 223 -8.08 -8.77 -7.39
CA VAL A 223 -8.10 -9.70 -6.27
C VAL A 223 -7.06 -9.32 -5.23
N TRP A 224 -7.56 -8.94 -4.04
CA TRP A 224 -6.75 -8.53 -2.89
C TRP A 224 -6.55 -9.63 -1.85
N LYS A 225 -7.25 -10.76 -1.99
CA LYS A 225 -7.01 -11.91 -1.10
C LYS A 225 -5.57 -12.38 -1.29
N PRO A 226 -4.74 -12.45 -0.23
CA PRO A 226 -3.39 -13.01 -0.31
C PRO A 226 -3.51 -14.48 -0.72
N GLN A 227 -3.26 -14.78 -1.98
CA GLN A 227 -3.35 -16.12 -2.54
C GLN A 227 -2.33 -16.27 -3.66
N LEU A 228 -1.75 -17.46 -3.76
CA LEU A 228 -0.92 -17.86 -4.89
C LEU A 228 -1.72 -18.90 -5.67
N PRO A 229 -2.42 -18.52 -6.75
CA PRO A 229 -3.19 -19.46 -7.54
C PRO A 229 -2.26 -20.55 -8.09
N ASP A 230 -2.66 -21.82 -7.92
CA ASP A 230 -1.92 -23.00 -8.40
C ASP A 230 -0.51 -23.18 -7.81
N ALA A 231 -0.18 -22.49 -6.71
CA ALA A 231 1.07 -22.72 -6.02
C ALA A 231 1.11 -24.12 -5.42
N LYS A 232 2.20 -24.82 -5.68
CA LYS A 232 2.50 -26.12 -5.12
C LYS A 232 3.52 -25.95 -4.00
N SER A 233 3.37 -26.76 -2.97
CA SER A 233 4.34 -26.78 -1.87
C SER A 233 5.71 -27.22 -2.38
N LEU A 234 6.73 -26.47 -2.02
CA LEU A 234 8.14 -26.79 -2.25
C LEU A 234 8.61 -27.85 -1.26
N CYS A 235 8.29 -27.63 0.02
CA CYS A 235 8.67 -28.46 1.14
C CYS A 235 7.76 -28.16 2.34
N THR A 236 7.79 -29.05 3.33
CA THR A 236 7.09 -28.86 4.61
C THR A 236 8.08 -28.49 5.70
N VAL A 237 7.72 -27.54 6.54
CA VAL A 237 8.51 -27.19 7.72
C VAL A 237 8.35 -28.29 8.76
N GLY A 238 9.45 -28.97 9.07
CA GLY A 238 9.57 -29.89 10.19
C GLY A 238 9.77 -29.12 11.49
N THR A 239 10.88 -29.36 12.18
CA THR A 239 11.16 -28.72 13.47
C THR A 239 11.63 -27.28 13.29
N VAL A 240 11.08 -26.34 14.07
CA VAL A 240 11.60 -24.97 14.21
C VAL A 240 12.19 -24.82 15.61
N TYR A 241 13.44 -24.35 15.70
CA TYR A 241 14.14 -24.22 16.97
C TYR A 241 13.87 -22.87 17.62
N VAL A 242 13.68 -22.85 18.95
CA VAL A 242 13.40 -21.62 19.70
C VAL A 242 14.56 -20.62 19.59
N ASN A 243 14.23 -19.33 19.47
CA ASN A 243 15.18 -18.23 19.28
C ASN A 243 15.99 -18.30 17.97
N SER A 244 15.69 -19.24 17.08
CA SER A 244 16.30 -19.27 15.75
C SER A 244 15.75 -18.17 14.84
N PRO A 245 16.46 -17.83 13.75
CA PRO A 245 15.93 -16.95 12.72
C PRO A 245 14.55 -17.38 12.20
N ALA A 246 14.33 -18.69 12.03
CA ALA A 246 13.03 -19.23 11.62
C ALA A 246 11.92 -18.99 12.64
N ASN A 247 12.23 -19.15 13.92
CA ASN A 247 11.28 -18.87 15.00
C ASN A 247 10.95 -17.37 15.09
N LYS A 248 11.96 -16.50 14.96
CA LYS A 248 11.79 -15.05 14.97
C LYS A 248 10.95 -14.55 13.79
N ALA A 249 11.09 -15.17 12.64
CA ALA A 249 10.27 -14.88 11.45
C ALA A 249 8.83 -15.42 11.56
N GLY A 250 8.49 -16.19 12.60
CA GLY A 250 7.16 -16.74 12.81
C GLY A 250 6.85 -18.03 12.03
N LEU A 251 7.88 -18.72 11.54
CA LEU A 251 7.72 -20.03 10.89
C LEU A 251 7.32 -21.08 11.93
N LEU A 252 6.36 -21.94 11.58
CA LEU A 252 5.86 -22.99 12.46
C LEU A 252 6.04 -24.38 11.85
N THR A 253 6.15 -25.38 12.72
CA THR A 253 6.11 -26.78 12.32
C THR A 253 4.77 -27.11 11.64
N GLY A 254 4.85 -27.75 10.47
CA GLY A 254 3.70 -28.08 9.63
C GLY A 254 3.40 -27.06 8.54
N ASP A 255 4.05 -25.90 8.53
CA ASP A 255 3.89 -24.93 7.44
C ASP A 255 4.30 -25.54 6.09
N SER A 256 3.48 -25.33 5.07
CA SER A 256 3.82 -25.70 3.69
C SER A 256 4.44 -24.50 2.99
N VAL A 257 5.73 -24.57 2.68
CA VAL A 257 6.42 -23.47 1.98
C VAL A 257 5.99 -23.47 0.51
N LEU A 258 5.42 -22.36 0.03
CA LEU A 258 4.97 -22.18 -1.35
C LEU A 258 6.00 -21.44 -2.20
N ALA A 259 6.73 -20.49 -1.60
CA ALA A 259 7.79 -19.74 -2.24
C ALA A 259 8.89 -19.40 -1.22
N PHE A 260 10.15 -19.43 -1.64
CA PHE A 260 11.30 -19.10 -0.80
C PHE A 260 12.23 -18.10 -1.52
N GLY A 261 12.10 -16.83 -1.18
CA GLY A 261 12.72 -15.74 -1.95
C GLY A 261 12.34 -15.83 -3.43
N PRO A 262 13.30 -15.83 -4.36
CA PRO A 262 13.03 -15.94 -5.78
C PRO A 262 12.67 -17.36 -6.23
N VAL A 263 12.68 -18.36 -5.35
CA VAL A 263 12.41 -19.77 -5.70
C VAL A 263 10.92 -20.04 -5.61
N GLN A 264 10.35 -20.39 -6.76
CA GLN A 264 9.00 -20.90 -6.91
C GLN A 264 9.05 -22.38 -7.33
N TYR A 265 7.90 -23.04 -7.36
CA TYR A 265 7.79 -24.47 -7.65
C TYR A 265 8.35 -24.86 -9.04
N ASP A 266 8.20 -24.00 -10.04
CA ASP A 266 8.70 -24.21 -11.40
C ASP A 266 10.23 -24.37 -11.47
N ARG A 267 10.96 -23.73 -10.54
CA ARG A 267 12.43 -23.74 -10.45
C ARG A 267 12.96 -24.60 -9.30
N PHE A 268 12.07 -25.22 -8.53
CA PHE A 268 12.43 -26.00 -7.36
C PHE A 268 12.83 -27.43 -7.77
N LYS A 269 14.00 -27.87 -7.30
CA LYS A 269 14.50 -29.24 -7.49
C LYS A 269 14.56 -29.98 -6.16
N SER A 270 15.29 -29.42 -5.21
CA SER A 270 15.47 -29.96 -3.86
C SER A 270 15.76 -28.82 -2.89
N VAL A 271 15.58 -29.06 -1.59
CA VAL A 271 15.97 -28.08 -0.55
C VAL A 271 17.45 -27.73 -0.67
N SER A 272 18.31 -28.74 -0.89
CA SER A 272 19.76 -28.57 -1.00
C SER A 272 20.19 -27.76 -2.22
N ASP A 273 19.53 -27.94 -3.37
CA ASP A 273 19.93 -27.29 -4.62
C ASP A 273 19.24 -25.94 -4.82
N SER A 274 18.04 -25.77 -4.28
CA SER A 274 17.21 -24.59 -4.54
C SER A 274 17.16 -23.63 -3.35
N ILE A 275 17.04 -24.12 -2.11
CA ILE A 275 16.86 -23.25 -0.93
C ILE A 275 18.20 -22.91 -0.29
N VAL A 276 19.08 -23.90 -0.07
CA VAL A 276 20.36 -23.69 0.62
C VAL A 276 21.24 -22.61 -0.06
N PRO A 277 21.35 -22.53 -1.41
CA PRO A 277 22.12 -21.46 -2.04
C PRO A 277 21.53 -20.07 -1.79
N VAL A 278 20.20 -19.94 -1.77
CA VAL A 278 19.52 -18.68 -1.47
C VAL A 278 19.79 -18.26 -0.03
N VAL A 279 19.72 -19.19 0.92
CA VAL A 279 20.04 -18.93 2.34
C VAL A 279 21.49 -18.48 2.52
N LYS A 280 22.45 -19.19 1.90
CA LYS A 280 23.88 -18.86 1.99
C LYS A 280 24.23 -17.54 1.29
N GLY A 281 23.56 -17.22 0.19
CA GLY A 281 23.77 -15.97 -0.54
C GLY A 281 23.15 -14.73 0.13
N ASN A 282 22.26 -14.92 1.10
CA ASN A 282 21.52 -13.85 1.77
C ASN A 282 21.74 -13.86 3.29
N VAL A 283 22.94 -14.22 3.75
CA VAL A 283 23.27 -14.09 5.19
C VAL A 283 23.17 -12.62 5.61
N ASN A 284 22.50 -12.38 6.73
CA ASN A 284 22.14 -11.06 7.26
C ASN A 284 21.22 -10.22 6.35
N LYS A 285 20.64 -10.81 5.30
CA LYS A 285 19.71 -10.13 4.40
C LYS A 285 18.31 -10.74 4.49
N PRO A 286 17.23 -9.94 4.40
CA PRO A 286 15.87 -10.45 4.48
C PRO A 286 15.51 -11.27 3.24
N ILE A 287 14.86 -12.41 3.46
CA ILE A 287 14.30 -13.30 2.43
C ILE A 287 12.80 -13.41 2.67
N ASP A 288 12.01 -13.00 1.69
CA ASP A 288 10.55 -13.16 1.73
C ASP A 288 10.15 -14.60 1.41
N VAL A 289 9.40 -15.22 2.31
CA VAL A 289 8.96 -16.61 2.21
C VAL A 289 7.46 -16.67 2.36
N VAL A 290 6.80 -17.31 1.40
CA VAL A 290 5.35 -17.48 1.43
C VAL A 290 5.03 -18.88 1.90
N VAL A 291 4.25 -19.00 2.96
CA VAL A 291 3.83 -20.27 3.54
C VAL A 291 2.32 -20.41 3.56
N CYS A 292 1.85 -21.64 3.45
CA CYS A 292 0.49 -22.05 3.65
C CYS A 292 0.38 -22.72 5.02
N ARG A 293 -0.48 -22.19 5.89
CA ARG A 293 -0.75 -22.69 7.22
C ARG A 293 -2.23 -23.01 7.34
N MET A 294 -2.54 -24.20 7.85
CA MET A 294 -3.91 -24.54 8.24
C MET A 294 -4.15 -24.00 9.65
N ASP A 295 -5.13 -23.13 9.81
CA ASP A 295 -5.48 -22.62 11.13
C ASP A 295 -6.33 -23.64 11.91
N GLY A 296 -6.53 -23.39 13.21
CA GLY A 296 -7.36 -24.22 14.07
C GLY A 296 -8.84 -24.27 13.68
N THR A 297 -9.26 -23.47 12.69
CA THR A 297 -10.62 -23.45 12.13
C THR A 297 -10.73 -24.17 10.79
N ALA A 298 -9.68 -24.93 10.41
CA ALA A 298 -9.56 -25.64 9.14
C ALA A 298 -9.57 -24.74 7.90
N GLN A 299 -9.31 -23.43 8.06
CA GLN A 299 -9.10 -22.53 6.94
C GLN A 299 -7.63 -22.51 6.55
N VAL A 300 -7.40 -22.42 5.24
CA VAL A 300 -6.06 -22.29 4.67
C VAL A 300 -5.68 -20.81 4.61
N GLN A 301 -4.61 -20.45 5.31
CA GLN A 301 -4.05 -19.11 5.32
C GLN A 301 -2.72 -19.07 4.58
N HIS A 302 -2.59 -18.13 3.65
CA HIS A 302 -1.30 -17.84 3.01
C HIS A 302 -0.66 -16.66 3.72
N LEU A 303 0.55 -16.86 4.24
CA LEU A 303 1.30 -15.89 5.03
C LEU A 303 2.61 -15.57 4.31
N GLN A 304 2.97 -14.29 4.29
CA GLN A 304 4.31 -13.84 3.91
C GLN A 304 5.11 -13.58 5.17
N LEU A 305 6.22 -14.28 5.31
CA LEU A 305 7.17 -14.15 6.41
C LEU A 305 8.48 -13.62 5.85
N THR A 306 9.19 -12.80 6.63
CA THR A 306 10.52 -12.33 6.27
C THR A 306 11.55 -13.03 7.15
N LEU A 307 12.35 -13.89 6.53
CA LEU A 307 13.41 -14.67 7.15
C LEU A 307 14.75 -14.00 6.91
N THR A 308 15.48 -13.65 7.97
CA THR A 308 16.85 -13.14 7.86
C THR A 308 17.82 -14.21 8.33
N PRO A 309 18.49 -14.96 7.44
CA PRO A 309 19.44 -15.99 7.83
C PRO A 309 20.62 -15.40 8.58
N THR A 310 20.90 -15.88 9.78
CA THR A 310 21.99 -15.40 10.62
C THR A 310 22.59 -16.53 11.43
N GLU A 311 23.82 -16.34 11.91
CA GLU A 311 24.38 -17.24 12.91
C GLU A 311 23.58 -17.15 14.22
N TRP A 312 23.35 -18.29 14.85
CA TRP A 312 22.60 -18.41 16.09
C TRP A 312 23.16 -19.60 16.88
N ARG A 313 22.65 -19.83 18.10
CA ARG A 313 23.23 -20.85 19.01
C ARG A 313 23.15 -22.31 18.51
N GLY A 314 22.40 -22.58 17.45
CA GLY A 314 22.21 -23.93 16.93
C GLY A 314 22.82 -24.15 15.55
N ALA A 315 22.43 -25.26 14.90
CA ALA A 315 22.99 -25.65 13.61
C ALA A 315 22.37 -24.89 12.43
N GLY A 316 23.21 -24.52 11.47
CA GLY A 316 22.82 -23.84 10.24
C GLY A 316 22.41 -22.38 10.44
N LEU A 317 21.89 -21.75 9.38
CA LEU A 317 21.61 -20.31 9.34
C LEU A 317 20.15 -19.92 9.58
N LEU A 318 19.22 -20.88 9.50
CA LEU A 318 17.78 -20.64 9.72
C LEU A 318 17.29 -21.18 11.05
N GLY A 319 17.85 -22.30 11.51
CA GLY A 319 17.34 -23.04 12.65
C GLY A 319 15.92 -23.57 12.46
N CYS A 320 15.70 -24.20 11.31
CA CYS A 320 14.55 -25.08 11.06
C CYS A 320 14.97 -26.28 10.19
N ILE A 321 14.17 -27.34 10.21
CA ILE A 321 14.30 -28.50 9.33
C ILE A 321 13.23 -28.38 8.24
N LEU A 322 13.65 -28.41 6.98
CA LEU A 322 12.74 -28.46 5.83
C LEU A 322 12.72 -29.89 5.28
N LYS A 323 11.53 -30.43 5.02
CA LYS A 323 11.29 -31.80 4.56
C LYS A 323 10.69 -31.83 3.16
#